data_AF-A0A537B9C3-F1
#
_entry.id   AF-A0A537B9C3-F1
#
_cell.length_a   1.000
_cell.length_b   1.000
_cell.length_c   1.000
_cell.angle_alpha   90.00
_cell.angle_beta   90.00
_cell.angle_gamma   90.00
#
_symmetry.space_group_name_H-M   'P 1'
#
loop_
_entity.id
_entity.type
_entity.pdbx_description
1 polymer ?
#
loop_
_entity_poly.entity_id
_entity_poly.type
_entity_poly.pdbx_seq_one_letter_code
_entity_poly.pdbx_strand_id
1 'polypeptide(L)'
;MRYHERTKHHFNRFAPGPSGLDWANQPDPFRRYAGAPLTRLPILTADEGPLSPRYDSLYATGAVASAPVSVRALSRLLEYALALSAWK
;
A
#
# COMPACT_ATOMS: atom_id res chain seq x y z
N MET A 1 9.68 -12.76 20.65
CA MET A 1 8.73 -12.09 21.57
C MET A 1 9.24 -10.80 22.22
N ARG A 2 10.53 -10.66 22.61
CA ARG A 2 11.03 -9.46 23.33
C ARG A 2 10.75 -8.10 22.67
N TYR A 3 10.80 -8.01 21.34
CA TYR A 3 10.45 -6.79 20.60
C TYR A 3 8.99 -6.39 20.84
N HIS A 4 8.07 -7.32 20.58
CA HIS A 4 6.63 -7.08 20.70
C HIS A 4 6.22 -6.66 22.11
N GLU A 5 6.75 -7.33 23.14
CA GLU A 5 6.48 -6.95 24.53
C GLU A 5 6.98 -5.55 24.89
N ARG A 6 8.05 -5.07 24.25
CA ARG A 6 8.62 -3.75 24.52
C ARG A 6 7.90 -2.63 23.80
N THR A 7 7.37 -2.87 22.59
CA THR A 7 6.85 -1.80 21.71
C THR A 7 5.33 -1.69 21.70
N LYS A 8 4.60 -2.65 22.26
CA LYS A 8 3.14 -2.57 22.34
C LYS A 8 2.69 -1.59 23.41
N HIS A 9 1.61 -0.87 23.16
CA HIS A 9 0.90 -0.13 24.20
C HIS A 9 0.11 -1.11 25.08
N HIS A 10 -0.01 -0.79 26.36
CA HIS A 10 -0.88 -1.48 27.30
C HIS A 10 -2.09 -0.60 27.63
N PHE A 11 -3.16 -1.23 28.09
CA PHE A 11 -4.39 -0.54 28.49
C PHE A 11 -4.13 0.62 29.47
N ASN A 12 -3.23 0.42 30.45
CA ASN A 12 -2.92 1.42 31.48
C ASN A 12 -1.64 2.25 31.23
N ARG A 13 -0.89 1.99 30.14
CA ARG A 13 0.32 2.76 29.81
C ARG A 13 0.71 2.67 28.35
N PHE A 14 1.23 3.76 27.79
CA PHE A 14 1.86 3.71 26.48
C PHE A 14 3.24 3.02 26.53
N ALA A 15 3.67 2.43 25.41
CA ALA A 15 5.05 2.00 25.23
C ALA A 15 6.01 3.20 25.34
N PRO A 16 7.24 3.00 25.86
CA PRO A 16 8.25 4.05 25.88
C PRO A 16 8.56 4.55 24.47
N GLY A 17 8.58 5.88 24.29
CA GLY A 17 8.87 6.55 23.04
C GLY A 17 9.56 7.90 23.26
N PRO A 18 9.97 8.59 22.18
CA PRO A 18 10.55 9.92 22.29
C PRO A 18 9.55 10.93 22.85
N SER A 19 10.04 11.96 23.56
CA SER A 19 9.20 13.00 24.17
C SER A 19 8.61 14.01 23.18
N GLY A 20 8.94 13.88 21.89
CA GLY A 20 8.49 14.77 20.82
C GLY A 20 8.98 14.29 19.44
N LEU A 21 8.57 15.00 18.39
CA LEU A 21 8.99 14.74 17.02
C LEU A 21 10.23 15.57 16.67
N ASP A 22 11.21 14.92 16.05
CA ASP A 22 12.40 15.56 15.51
C ASP A 22 12.13 16.01 14.06
N TRP A 23 11.53 17.20 13.94
CA TRP A 23 11.16 17.77 12.64
C TRP A 23 12.35 18.12 11.75
N ALA A 24 13.53 18.37 12.34
CA ALA A 24 14.74 18.67 11.57
C ALA A 24 15.17 17.46 10.71
N ASN A 25 14.79 16.25 11.11
CA ASN A 25 15.10 15.00 10.43
C ASN A 25 13.87 14.33 9.78
N GLN A 26 12.86 15.12 9.37
CA GLN A 26 11.71 14.58 8.67
C GLN A 26 12.15 13.92 7.34
N PRO A 27 11.84 12.62 7.11
CA PRO A 27 12.23 11.95 5.89
C PRO A 27 11.34 12.35 4.71
N ASP A 28 11.90 12.28 3.50
CA ASP A 28 11.09 12.27 2.27
C ASP A 28 10.23 10.99 2.26
N PRO A 29 8.89 11.10 2.21
CA PRO A 29 8.01 9.93 2.19
C PRO A 29 8.14 9.10 0.90
N PHE A 30 8.75 9.63 -0.16
CA PHE A 30 8.98 8.94 -1.43
C PHE A 30 10.47 8.80 -1.72
N ARG A 31 10.89 7.59 -2.06
CA ARG A 31 12.29 7.31 -2.39
C ARG A 31 12.49 7.24 -3.91
N ARG A 32 13.52 7.94 -4.41
CA ARG A 32 14.05 7.75 -5.76
C ARG A 32 15.43 7.10 -5.71
N TYR A 33 15.65 6.12 -6.57
CA TYR A 33 16.94 5.45 -6.70
C TYR A 33 17.71 6.07 -7.87
N ALA A 34 18.92 6.56 -7.61
CA ALA A 34 19.77 7.17 -8.64
C ALA A 34 20.11 6.15 -9.74
N GLY A 35 19.97 6.57 -11.01
CA GLY A 35 20.22 5.71 -12.17
C GLY A 35 19.14 4.69 -12.48
N ALA A 36 18.11 4.54 -11.65
CA ALA A 36 17.01 3.62 -11.94
C ALA A 36 16.07 4.19 -13.03
N PRO A 37 15.68 3.38 -14.03
CA PRO A 37 14.72 3.81 -15.04
C PRO A 37 13.34 4.05 -14.42
N LEU A 38 12.57 4.96 -15.01
CA LEU A 38 11.19 5.22 -14.62
C LEU A 38 10.22 4.70 -15.69
N THR A 39 9.35 3.80 -15.28
CA THR A 39 8.24 3.32 -16.10
C THR A 39 6.95 3.89 -15.55
N ARG A 40 6.25 4.71 -16.35
CA ARG A 40 4.93 5.21 -15.97
C ARG A 40 3.91 4.07 -16.13
N LEU A 41 3.21 3.75 -15.05
CA LEU A 41 2.08 2.83 -15.08
C LEU A 41 0.80 3.59 -15.50
N PRO A 42 -0.10 2.98 -16.30
CA PRO A 42 -1.32 3.62 -16.75
C PRO A 42 -2.35 3.73 -15.62
N ILE A 43 -2.95 4.89 -15.41
CA ILE A 43 -4.12 5.03 -14.53
C ILE A 43 -5.33 4.55 -15.33
N LEU A 44 -6.01 3.53 -14.83
CA LEU A 44 -7.07 2.84 -15.56
C LEU A 44 -8.44 3.26 -15.04
N THR A 45 -9.39 3.49 -15.94
CA THR A 45 -10.78 3.75 -15.54
C THR A 45 -11.43 2.51 -14.93
N ALA A 46 -12.62 2.65 -14.32
CA ALA A 46 -13.31 1.52 -13.69
C ALA A 46 -13.77 0.45 -14.70
N ASP A 47 -14.03 0.85 -15.94
CA ASP A 47 -14.46 0.01 -17.06
C ASP A 47 -13.29 -0.60 -17.85
N GLU A 48 -12.06 -0.26 -17.50
CA GLU A 48 -10.86 -0.79 -18.15
C GLU A 48 -10.36 -2.09 -17.51
N GLY A 49 -9.97 -3.08 -18.31
CA GLY A 49 -9.38 -4.32 -17.78
C GLY A 49 -8.00 -4.10 -17.11
N PRO A 50 -7.64 -4.85 -16.05
CA PRO A 50 -8.47 -5.86 -15.39
C PRO A 50 -9.56 -5.23 -14.52
N LEU A 51 -10.78 -5.78 -14.64
CA LEU A 51 -11.95 -5.33 -13.90
C LEU A 51 -11.94 -5.93 -12.50
N SER A 52 -12.38 -5.15 -11.52
CA SER A 52 -12.58 -5.65 -10.16
C SER A 52 -13.70 -6.70 -10.14
N PRO A 53 -13.50 -7.84 -9.46
CA PRO A 53 -14.59 -8.78 -9.25
C PRO A 53 -15.69 -8.14 -8.39
N ARG A 54 -16.88 -8.72 -8.42
CA ARG A 54 -17.94 -8.34 -7.48
C ARG A 54 -17.53 -8.75 -6.08
N TYR A 55 -17.97 -7.98 -5.08
CA TYR A 55 -17.60 -8.21 -3.69
C TYR A 55 -18.03 -9.59 -3.17
N ASP A 56 -19.22 -10.05 -3.58
CA ASP A 56 -19.74 -11.37 -3.23
C ASP A 56 -18.87 -12.53 -3.76
N SER A 57 -18.17 -12.32 -4.88
CA SER A 57 -17.29 -13.35 -5.47
C SER A 57 -16.04 -13.64 -4.64
N LEU A 58 -15.66 -12.75 -3.69
CA LEU A 58 -14.50 -12.96 -2.82
C LEU A 58 -14.67 -14.15 -1.86
N TYR A 59 -15.92 -14.54 -1.59
CA TYR A 59 -16.26 -15.61 -0.65
C TYR A 59 -16.51 -16.96 -1.32
N ALA A 60 -16.43 -17.02 -2.65
CA ALA A 60 -16.60 -18.22 -3.43
C ALA A 60 -15.25 -18.67 -4.00
N THR A 61 -14.73 -19.78 -3.47
CA THR A 61 -13.46 -20.37 -3.94
C THR A 61 -13.50 -20.61 -5.44
N GLY A 62 -12.53 -20.05 -6.17
CA GLY A 62 -12.42 -20.19 -7.62
C GLY A 62 -13.33 -19.26 -8.44
N ALA A 63 -14.15 -18.41 -7.82
CA ALA A 63 -15.02 -17.49 -8.54
C ALA A 63 -14.28 -16.30 -9.17
N VAL A 64 -13.08 -15.97 -8.66
CA VAL A 64 -12.24 -14.90 -9.20
C VAL A 64 -11.12 -15.53 -10.03
N ALA A 65 -11.20 -15.33 -11.35
CA ALA A 65 -10.12 -15.74 -12.24
C ALA A 65 -8.85 -14.92 -11.98
N SER A 66 -7.70 -15.58 -12.00
CA SER A 66 -6.41 -14.90 -11.91
C SER A 66 -6.18 -14.04 -13.16
N ALA A 67 -5.77 -12.78 -12.98
CA ALA A 67 -5.37 -11.93 -14.08
C ALA A 67 -3.94 -12.29 -14.54
N PRO A 68 -3.64 -12.29 -15.85
CA PRO A 68 -2.28 -12.49 -16.33
C PRO A 68 -1.36 -11.36 -15.85
N VAL A 69 -0.10 -11.70 -15.59
CA VAL A 69 0.93 -10.72 -15.24
C VAL A 69 1.15 -9.78 -16.42
N SER A 70 0.80 -8.52 -16.24
CA SER A 70 0.90 -7.48 -17.26
C SER A 70 1.10 -6.11 -16.60
N VAL A 71 1.58 -5.12 -17.36
CA VAL A 71 1.73 -3.74 -16.88
C VAL A 71 0.40 -3.18 -16.37
N ARG A 72 -0.72 -3.50 -17.03
CA ARG A 72 -2.06 -3.07 -16.61
C ARG A 72 -2.48 -3.72 -15.29
N ALA A 73 -2.23 -5.03 -15.12
CA ALA A 73 -2.53 -5.72 -13.87
C ALA A 73 -1.68 -5.21 -12.70
N LEU A 74 -0.39 -4.96 -12.92
CA LEU A 74 0.50 -4.35 -11.93
C LEU A 74 0.06 -2.92 -11.58
N SER A 75 -0.33 -2.14 -12.58
CA SER A 75 -0.84 -0.78 -12.37
C SER A 75 -2.06 -0.80 -11.46
N ARG A 76 -3.07 -1.60 -11.80
CA ARG A 76 -4.31 -1.74 -11.01
C ARG A 76 -4.04 -2.17 -9.58
N LEU A 77 -3.16 -3.16 -9.38
CA LEU A 77 -2.80 -3.67 -8.07
C LEU A 77 -2.17 -2.56 -7.20
N LEU A 78 -1.17 -1.85 -7.75
CA LEU A 78 -0.47 -0.80 -7.01
C LEU A 78 -1.36 0.42 -6.76
N GLU A 79 -2.24 0.75 -7.71
CA GLU A 79 -3.23 1.82 -7.58
C GLU A 79 -4.14 1.58 -6.37
N TYR A 80 -4.74 0.39 -6.25
CA TYR A 80 -5.66 0.10 -5.13
C TYR A 80 -4.97 -0.25 -3.81
N ALA A 81 -3.74 -0.76 -3.84
CA ALA A 81 -3.04 -1.16 -2.62
C ALA A 81 -2.23 -0.03 -1.98
N LEU A 82 -1.62 0.85 -2.78
CA LEU A 82 -0.52 1.72 -2.32
C LEU A 82 -0.54 3.15 -2.90
N ALA A 83 -1.42 3.49 -3.85
CA ALA A 83 -1.42 4.83 -4.41
C ALA A 83 -2.07 5.87 -3.48
N LEU A 84 -1.74 7.14 -3.76
CA LEU A 84 -2.36 8.28 -3.08
C LEU A 84 -3.73 8.55 -3.71
N SER A 85 -4.80 8.35 -2.94
CA SER A 85 -6.19 8.60 -3.37
C SER A 85 -6.74 9.94 -2.89
N ALA A 86 -6.01 10.67 -2.05
CA ALA A 86 -6.38 11.99 -1.56
C ALA A 86 -5.13 12.83 -1.28
N TRP A 87 -5.27 14.15 -1.42
CA TRP A 87 -4.29 15.16 -1.06
C TRP A 87 -5.01 16.40 -0.53
N LYS A 88 -4.35 17.17 0.35
CA LYS A 88 -4.88 18.39 0.97
C LYS A 88 -4.07 19.63 0.56
#